data_AF-A0A0S8H6F0-F1
#
_entry.id   AF-A0A0S8H6F0-F1
#
_cell.length_a   1.000
_cell.length_b   1.000
_cell.length_c   1.000
_cell.angle_alpha   90.00
_cell.angle_beta   90.00
_cell.angle_gamma   90.00
#
_symmetry.space_group_name_H-M   'P 1'
#
loop_
_entity.id
_entity.type
_entity.pdbx_description
1 polymer ?
#
loop_
_entity_poly.entity_id
_entity_poly.type
_entity_poly.pdbx_seq_one_letter_code
_entity_poly.pdbx_strand_id
1 'polypeptide(L)'
;MKDATLGGYIREHERPPAFEGRDGDSYTVEIITELSDEGTWCAYLFFLRWEGDEPIGHVESEYLVEAATEAAVRAEVGKLTLHEVRRVLDGLVSG
;
A
#
# COMPACT_ATOMS: atom_id res chain seq x y z
N MET A 1 15.43 -7.96 9.40
CA MET A 1 14.75 -8.80 8.40
C MET A 1 14.46 -7.91 7.20
N LYS A 2 14.91 -8.28 5.99
CA LYS A 2 14.88 -7.41 4.80
C LYS A 2 13.48 -7.28 4.17
N ASP A 3 12.58 -8.17 4.53
CA ASP A 3 11.18 -8.35 4.11
C ASP A 3 10.17 -7.74 5.10
N ALA A 4 10.62 -7.08 6.17
CA ALA A 4 9.74 -6.52 7.19
C ALA A 4 9.04 -5.21 6.77
N THR A 5 9.51 -4.57 5.68
CA THR A 5 8.89 -3.37 5.10
C THR A 5 8.23 -3.70 3.77
N LEU A 6 7.27 -2.87 3.34
CA LEU A 6 6.54 -3.07 2.09
C LEU A 6 7.48 -3.16 0.89
N GLY A 7 8.38 -2.17 0.74
CA GLY A 7 9.36 -2.17 -0.34
C GLY A 7 10.40 -3.29 -0.22
N GLY A 8 10.71 -3.71 1.01
CA GLY A 8 11.57 -4.86 1.28
C GLY A 8 10.94 -6.18 0.84
N TYR A 9 9.68 -6.41 1.21
CA TYR A 9 8.90 -7.57 0.84
C TYR A 9 8.73 -7.68 -0.68
N ILE A 10 8.31 -6.60 -1.35
CA ILE A 10 8.11 -6.58 -2.81
C ILE A 10 9.42 -6.93 -3.53
N ARG A 11 10.56 -6.41 -3.07
CA ARG A 11 11.87 -6.69 -3.68
C ARG A 11 12.29 -8.16 -3.52
N GLU A 12 12.02 -8.76 -2.37
CA GLU A 12 12.43 -10.14 -2.08
C GLU A 12 11.51 -11.17 -2.74
N HIS A 13 10.21 -10.89 -2.80
CA HIS A 13 9.20 -11.86 -3.22
C HIS A 13 8.61 -11.61 -4.61
N GLU A 14 8.94 -10.49 -5.25
CA GLU A 14 8.45 -10.09 -6.59
C GLU A 14 6.90 -10.10 -6.70
N ARG A 15 6.21 -9.91 -5.58
CA ARG A 15 4.75 -9.87 -5.47
C ARG A 15 4.30 -9.00 -4.29
N PRO A 16 3.08 -8.44 -4.33
CA PRO A 16 2.55 -7.69 -3.20
C PRO A 16 2.29 -8.60 -1.99
N PRO A 17 2.45 -8.07 -0.76
CA PRO A 17 1.99 -8.77 0.43
C PRO A 17 0.46 -8.81 0.48
N ALA A 18 -0.06 -9.88 1.10
CA ALA A 18 -1.48 -10.04 1.37
C ALA A 18 -1.78 -9.73 2.86
N PHE A 19 -2.96 -9.17 3.11
CA PHE A 19 -3.45 -8.80 4.44
C PHE A 19 -4.90 -9.26 4.61
N GLU A 20 -5.26 -9.63 5.83
CA GLU A 20 -6.65 -9.78 6.24
C GLU A 20 -7.11 -8.46 6.87
N GLY A 21 -8.17 -7.86 6.31
CA GLY A 21 -8.82 -6.68 6.84
C GLY A 21 -9.63 -6.99 8.10
N ARG A 22 -10.03 -5.95 8.85
CA ARG A 22 -10.88 -6.15 10.04
C ARG A 22 -12.31 -6.57 9.71
N ASP A 23 -12.74 -6.35 8.47
CA ASP A 23 -13.96 -6.88 7.88
C ASP A 23 -13.89 -8.38 7.55
N GLY A 24 -12.70 -9.00 7.70
CA GLY A 24 -12.47 -10.42 7.43
C GLY A 24 -12.15 -10.73 5.97
N ASP A 25 -12.06 -9.72 5.10
CA ASP A 25 -11.74 -9.89 3.70
C ASP A 25 -10.23 -9.92 3.43
N SER A 26 -9.85 -10.50 2.28
CA SER A 26 -8.45 -10.57 1.84
C SER A 26 -8.09 -9.40 0.94
N TYR A 27 -6.91 -8.82 1.18
CA TYR A 27 -6.40 -7.67 0.44
C TYR A 27 -4.98 -7.87 -0.03
N THR A 28 -4.64 -7.40 -1.23
CA THR A 28 -3.26 -7.14 -1.64
C THR A 28 -3.02 -5.64 -1.72
N VAL A 29 -1.79 -5.20 -1.51
CA VAL A 29 -1.45 -3.76 -1.52
C VAL A 29 -0.44 -3.40 -2.62
N GLU A 30 -0.62 -2.23 -3.22
CA GLU A 30 0.34 -1.61 -4.12
C GLU A 30 0.67 -0.18 -3.69
N ILE A 31 1.88 0.29 -4.00
CA ILE A 31 2.26 1.71 -3.85
C ILE A 31 1.94 2.40 -5.17
N ILE A 32 0.93 3.27 -5.14
CA ILE A 32 0.61 4.15 -6.26
C ILE A 32 1.30 5.49 -6.04
N THR A 33 1.84 6.03 -7.12
CA THR A 33 2.54 7.31 -7.16
C THR A 33 1.93 8.17 -8.24
N GLU A 34 1.69 9.43 -7.95
CA GLU A 34 1.16 10.38 -8.93
C GLU A 34 1.83 11.74 -8.81
N LEU A 35 1.79 12.48 -9.91
CA LEU A 35 2.24 13.87 -9.95
C LEU A 35 1.00 14.76 -9.79
N SER A 36 0.96 15.56 -8.72
CA SER A 36 -0.12 16.52 -8.50
C SER A 36 -0.13 17.61 -9.56
N ASP A 37 -1.25 18.31 -9.69
CA ASP A 37 -1.38 19.47 -10.59
C ASP A 37 -0.38 20.60 -10.26
N GLU A 38 0.11 20.65 -9.01
CA GLU A 38 1.11 21.60 -8.53
C GLU A 38 2.55 21.16 -8.82
N GLY A 39 2.74 19.98 -9.41
CA GLY A 39 4.04 19.43 -9.78
C GLY A 39 4.78 18.72 -8.65
N THR A 40 4.09 18.36 -7.57
CA THR A 40 4.65 17.59 -6.45
C THR A 40 4.30 16.12 -6.61
N TRP A 41 5.27 15.21 -6.42
CA TRP A 41 4.97 13.78 -6.42
C TRP A 41 4.33 13.39 -5.08
N CYS A 42 3.27 12.59 -5.14
CA CYS A 42 2.56 12.03 -4.00
C CYS A 42 2.54 10.50 -4.09
N ALA A 43 2.37 9.82 -2.96
CA ALA A 43 2.14 8.39 -2.93
C ALA A 43 1.13 7.97 -1.87
N TYR A 44 0.34 6.95 -2.19
CA TYR A 44 -0.64 6.33 -1.31
C TYR A 44 -0.62 4.80 -1.46
N LEU A 45 -1.32 4.12 -0.54
CA LEU A 45 -1.50 2.67 -0.58
C LEU A 45 -2.85 2.36 -1.22
N PHE A 46 -2.82 1.53 -2.26
CA PHE A 46 -4.01 1.00 -2.92
C PHE A 46 -4.21 -0.46 -2.50
N PHE A 47 -5.33 -0.76 -1.85
CA PHE A 47 -5.67 -2.10 -1.39
C PHE A 47 -6.74 -2.72 -2.28
N LEU A 48 -6.38 -3.74 -3.04
CA LEU A 48 -7.32 -4.52 -3.85
C LEU A 48 -7.93 -5.63 -2.98
N ARG A 49 -9.26 -5.68 -2.91
CA ARG A 49 -10.06 -6.66 -2.15
C ARG A 49 -10.37 -7.89 -3.02
N TRP A 50 -10.30 -9.07 -2.42
CA TRP A 50 -10.46 -10.35 -3.10
C TRP A 50 -11.57 -11.23 -2.48
N GLU A 51 -12.30 -11.95 -3.33
CA GLU A 51 -13.14 -13.09 -2.98
C GLU A 51 -12.67 -14.32 -3.76
N GLY A 52 -11.93 -15.22 -3.08
CA GLY A 52 -11.20 -16.28 -3.78
C GLY A 52 -10.15 -15.69 -4.72
N ASP A 53 -10.25 -16.00 -6.02
CA ASP A 53 -9.35 -15.50 -7.07
C ASP A 53 -9.93 -14.27 -7.82
N GLU A 54 -11.11 -13.78 -7.44
CA GLU A 54 -11.79 -12.66 -8.11
C GLU A 54 -11.58 -11.34 -7.34
N PRO A 55 -11.13 -10.26 -7.99
CA PRO A 55 -11.09 -8.93 -7.37
C PRO A 55 -12.50 -8.33 -7.30
N ILE A 56 -12.95 -8.01 -6.10
CA ILE A 56 -14.34 -7.57 -5.84
C ILE A 56 -14.47 -6.08 -5.47
N GLY A 57 -13.35 -5.37 -5.31
CA GLY A 57 -13.35 -3.95 -4.97
C GLY A 57 -11.99 -3.46 -4.51
N HIS A 58 -11.91 -2.21 -4.07
CA HIS A 58 -10.69 -1.65 -3.50
C HIS A 58 -11.02 -0.58 -2.46
N VAL A 59 -10.02 -0.30 -1.61
CA VAL A 59 -9.95 0.89 -0.77
C VAL A 59 -8.56 1.49 -0.90
N GLU A 60 -8.45 2.80 -0.70
CA GLU A 60 -7.17 3.51 -0.82
C GLU A 60 -6.97 4.45 0.37
N SER A 61 -5.71 4.66 0.74
CA SER A 61 -5.36 5.66 1.74
C SER A 61 -5.37 7.07 1.14
N GLU A 62 -5.42 8.08 1.99
CA GLU A 62 -4.95 9.43 1.59
C GLU A 62 -3.45 9.38 1.22
N TYR A 63 -2.94 10.48 0.66
CA TYR A 63 -1.50 10.62 0.41
C TYR A 63 -0.71 10.53 1.71
N LEU A 64 0.26 9.62 1.71
CA LEU A 64 1.09 9.34 2.87
C LEU A 64 2.39 10.16 2.85
N VAL A 65 2.90 10.45 1.65
CA VAL A 65 4.17 11.16 1.44
C VAL A 65 4.10 12.01 0.18
N GLU A 66 4.69 13.20 0.27
CA GLU A 66 4.99 14.08 -0.85
C GLU A 66 6.51 14.24 -1.01
N ALA A 67 7.03 14.28 -2.24
CA ALA A 67 8.44 14.51 -2.51
C ALA A 67 8.69 15.09 -3.91
N ALA A 68 9.95 15.45 -4.19
CA ALA A 68 10.34 16.05 -5.46
C ALA A 68 10.39 15.05 -6.64
N THR A 69 10.39 13.74 -6.39
CA THR A 69 10.46 12.71 -7.45
C THR A 69 9.59 11.51 -7.12
N GLU A 70 9.12 10.82 -8.16
CA GLU A 70 8.39 9.55 -8.05
C GLU A 70 9.16 8.51 -7.24
N ALA A 71 10.46 8.38 -7.52
CA ALA A 71 11.33 7.43 -6.84
C ALA A 71 11.45 7.74 -5.34
N ALA A 72 11.44 9.03 -4.95
CA ALA A 72 11.51 9.42 -3.56
C ALA A 72 10.22 9.04 -2.82
N VAL A 73 9.03 9.39 -3.34
CA VAL A 73 7.77 9.01 -2.68
C VAL A 73 7.60 7.49 -2.59
N ARG A 74 7.96 6.75 -3.64
CA ARG A 74 7.92 5.29 -3.64
C ARG A 74 8.88 4.69 -2.61
N ALA A 75 10.09 5.25 -2.49
CA ALA A 75 11.08 4.80 -1.51
C ALA A 75 10.62 5.08 -0.08
N GLU A 76 10.00 6.23 0.20
CA GLU A 76 9.51 6.57 1.53
C GLU A 76 8.33 5.68 1.94
N VAL A 77 7.30 5.51 1.11
CA VAL A 77 6.19 4.59 1.39
C VAL A 77 6.68 3.14 1.51
N GLY A 78 7.69 2.76 0.72
CA GLY A 78 8.33 1.44 0.81
C GLY A 78 9.04 1.15 2.13
N LYS A 79 9.28 2.15 2.98
CA LYS A 79 9.87 1.96 4.33
C LYS A 79 8.83 1.55 5.36
N LEU A 80 7.53 1.75 5.10
CA LEU A 80 6.47 1.31 6.00
C LEU A 80 6.63 -0.17 6.30
N THR A 81 6.62 -0.52 7.58
CA THR A 81 6.58 -1.91 8.02
C THR A 81 5.28 -2.56 7.55
N LEU A 82 5.28 -3.88 7.33
CA LEU A 82 4.04 -4.59 6.99
C LEU A 82 2.96 -4.42 8.07
N HIS A 83 3.37 -4.23 9.33
CA HIS A 83 2.45 -3.90 10.41
C HIS A 83 1.83 -2.49 10.27
N GLU A 84 2.60 -1.48 9.88
CA GLU A 84 2.06 -0.14 9.61
C GLU A 84 1.11 -0.16 8.40
N VAL A 85 1.45 -0.89 7.33
CA VAL A 85 0.57 -1.08 6.17
C VAL A 85 -0.77 -1.70 6.60
N ARG A 86 -0.73 -2.75 7.43
CA ARG A 86 -1.95 -3.35 7.99
C ARG A 86 -2.77 -2.33 8.80
N ARG A 87 -2.12 -1.49 9.60
CA ARG A 87 -2.83 -0.44 10.37
C ARG A 87 -3.52 0.59 9.48
N VAL A 88 -2.96 0.89 8.30
CA VAL A 88 -3.63 1.72 7.30
C VAL A 88 -4.89 1.02 6.80
N LEU A 89 -4.78 -0.24 6.36
CA LEU A 89 -5.95 -1.03 5.92
C LEU A 89 -7.04 -1.10 6.99
N ASP A 90 -6.67 -1.42 8.23
CA ASP A 90 -7.57 -1.48 9.39
C ASP A 90 -8.33 -0.16 9.63
N GLY A 91 -7.77 0.98 9.22
CA GLY A 91 -8.43 2.29 9.34
C GLY A 91 -9.38 2.62 8.20
N LEU A 92 -9.26 1.92 7.06
CA LEU A 92 -10.09 2.10 5.87
C LEU A 92 -11.34 1.22 5.86
N VAL A 93 -11.31 0.10 6.59
CA VAL A 93 -12.40 -0.89 6.63
C VAL A 93 -12.98 -1.01 8.02
N SER A 94 -14.28 -1.29 8.11
CA SER A 94 -14.99 -1.51 9.38
C SER A 94 -15.25 -3.00 9.57
N GLY A 95 -15.06 -3.51 10.79
CA GLY A 95 -15.41 -4.88 11.18
C GLY A 95 -16.82 -5.02 11.72
#